data_AF-A0A1Y1KS94-F1
#
_entry.id   AF-A0A1Y1KS94-F1
#
_cell.length_a   1.000
_cell.length_b   1.000
_cell.length_c   1.000
_cell.angle_alpha   90.00
_cell.angle_beta   90.00
_cell.angle_gamma   90.00
#
_symmetry.space_group_name_H-M   'P 1'
#
loop_
_entity.id
_entity.type
_entity.pdbx_description
1 polymer ?
#
loop_
_entity_poly.entity_id
_entity_poly.type
_entity_poly.pdbx_seq_one_letter_code
_entity_poly.pdbx_strand_id
1 'polypeptide(L)'
;MEWPFSFQTGSGKTALIQIAPNLNTCYLYHVSTLTKIPVVLYELLSHSKVKIVGVNIKNDIHKLSRDFPGIDSLRIVNNCIDLRPMARSAEQALSSYSMEKLVNHFLNMQINKSKNVRNSKWDVVPLSKEQIEYAATDAYASLKLYLHLKDLQVDVKDEFIN
;
A
#
# COMPACT_ATOMS: atom_id res chain seq x y z
N MET A 1 -3.02 1.89 3.31
CA MET A 1 -3.40 2.29 4.69
C MET A 1 -4.88 2.60 4.72
N GLU A 2 -5.54 2.49 5.86
CA GLU A 2 -6.99 2.76 5.97
C GLU A 2 -7.33 3.82 7.02
N TRP A 3 -8.44 4.53 6.79
CA TRP A 3 -8.96 5.60 7.63
C TRP A 3 -10.48 5.72 7.47
N PRO A 4 -11.22 6.15 8.50
CA PRO A 4 -12.63 6.48 8.34
C PRO A 4 -12.81 7.62 7.34
N PHE A 5 -13.90 7.58 6.59
CA PHE A 5 -14.23 8.60 5.60
C PHE A 5 -15.65 9.14 5.81
N SER A 6 -15.80 10.47 5.74
CA SER A 6 -17.10 11.14 5.70
C SER A 6 -17.18 12.04 4.47
N PHE A 7 -18.34 12.09 3.83
CA PHE A 7 -18.58 13.01 2.72
C PHE A 7 -18.60 14.48 3.15
N GLN A 8 -18.80 14.77 4.44
CA GLN A 8 -18.81 16.15 4.96
C GLN A 8 -17.43 16.65 5.34
N THR A 9 -16.62 15.80 5.99
CA THR A 9 -15.31 16.18 6.57
C THR A 9 -14.11 15.57 5.85
N GLY A 10 -14.35 14.68 4.88
CA GLY A 10 -13.32 14.00 4.12
C GLY A 10 -12.68 12.84 4.88
N SER A 11 -11.39 12.60 4.61
CA SER A 11 -10.62 11.54 5.27
C SER A 11 -10.32 11.90 6.73
N GLY A 12 -10.70 11.02 7.65
CA GLY A 12 -10.23 11.08 9.03
C GLY A 12 -8.75 10.69 9.17
N LYS A 13 -8.28 10.62 10.41
CA LYS A 13 -6.92 10.19 10.74
C LYS A 13 -6.67 8.75 10.30
N THR A 14 -5.47 8.44 9.81
CA THR A 14 -5.01 7.06 9.55
C THR A 14 -5.25 6.19 10.77
N ALA A 15 -6.00 5.12 10.57
CA ALA A 15 -6.46 4.22 11.61
C ALA A 15 -5.81 2.84 11.53
N LEU A 16 -5.38 2.42 10.34
CA LEU A 16 -4.77 1.11 10.11
C LEU A 16 -3.54 1.22 9.19
N ILE A 17 -2.48 0.51 9.56
CA ILE A 17 -1.30 0.28 8.71
C ILE A 17 -1.18 -1.22 8.46
N GLN A 18 -1.29 -1.62 7.19
CA GLN A 18 -1.08 -2.99 6.73
C GLN A 18 0.34 -3.17 6.16
N ILE A 19 1.07 -4.21 6.61
CA ILE A 19 2.42 -4.54 6.13
C ILE A 19 2.51 -6.04 5.82
N ALA A 20 2.73 -6.38 4.55
CA ALA A 20 3.04 -7.73 4.10
C ALA A 20 4.55 -7.85 3.82
N PRO A 21 5.36 -8.44 4.72
CA PRO A 21 6.79 -8.63 4.46
C PRO A 21 7.06 -9.78 3.49
N ASN A 22 6.11 -10.70 3.33
CA ASN A 22 6.15 -11.83 2.41
C ASN A 22 4.71 -12.23 2.02
N LEU A 23 4.56 -13.16 1.08
CA LEU A 23 3.25 -13.57 0.56
C LEU A 23 2.40 -14.42 1.53
N ASN A 24 2.97 -14.85 2.66
CA ASN A 24 2.33 -15.73 3.64
C ASN A 24 1.90 -15.00 4.92
N THR A 25 2.25 -13.72 5.07
CA THR A 25 2.00 -12.99 6.31
C THR A 25 1.65 -11.54 6.00
N CYS A 26 0.61 -11.04 6.65
CA CYS A 26 0.27 -9.62 6.67
C CYS A 26 0.01 -9.18 8.11
N TYR A 27 0.70 -8.13 8.55
CA TYR A 27 0.51 -7.50 9.84
C TYR A 27 -0.44 -6.32 9.71
N LEU A 28 -1.45 -6.27 10.56
CA LEU A 28 -2.41 -5.16 10.64
C LEU A 28 -2.19 -4.40 11.95
N TYR A 29 -1.55 -3.24 11.86
CA TYR A 29 -1.29 -2.37 13.00
C TYR A 29 -2.41 -1.35 13.14
N HIS A 30 -3.28 -1.55 14.14
CA HIS A 30 -4.32 -0.58 14.47
C HIS A 30 -3.69 0.62 15.20
N VAL A 31 -3.71 1.78 14.55
CA VAL A 31 -3.02 3.00 15.01
C VAL A 31 -3.97 4.15 15.35
N SER A 32 -5.29 3.95 15.28
CA SER A 32 -6.30 5.00 15.48
C SER A 32 -6.16 5.75 16.81
N THR A 33 -5.84 5.03 17.89
CA THR A 33 -5.70 5.58 19.25
C THR A 33 -4.31 6.12 19.54
N LEU A 34 -3.32 5.89 18.68
CA LEU A 34 -1.95 6.33 18.90
C LEU A 34 -1.84 7.83 18.65
N THR A 35 -1.16 8.56 19.53
CA THR A 35 -0.84 9.97 19.31
C THR A 35 0.42 10.15 18.45
N LYS A 36 1.33 9.18 18.49
CA LYS A 36 2.55 9.12 17.69
C LYS A 36 2.77 7.70 17.17
N ILE A 37 3.41 7.58 16.01
CA ILE A 37 3.87 6.29 15.51
C ILE A 37 5.06 5.81 16.35
N PRO A 38 5.12 4.52 16.72
CA PRO A 38 6.28 3.96 17.43
C PRO A 38 7.57 4.20 16.63
N VAL A 39 8.62 4.65 17.31
CA VAL A 39 9.92 4.95 16.68
C VAL A 39 10.46 3.77 15.88
N VAL A 40 10.29 2.54 16.38
CA VAL A 40 10.72 1.32 15.69
C VAL A 40 10.03 1.16 14.33
N LEU A 41 8.73 1.46 14.23
CA LEU A 41 8.02 1.41 12.95
C LEU A 41 8.49 2.50 12.00
N TYR A 42 8.74 3.71 12.51
CA TYR A 42 9.28 4.79 11.70
C TYR A 42 10.67 4.49 11.14
N GLU A 43 11.58 3.96 11.97
CA GLU A 43 12.92 3.57 11.54
C GLU A 43 12.88 2.40 10.55
N LEU A 44 11.96 1.42 10.74
CA LEU A 44 11.74 0.36 9.76
C LEU A 44 11.35 0.92 8.39
N LEU A 45 10.35 1.81 8.33
CA LEU A 45 9.89 2.40 7.07
C LEU A 45 10.96 3.31 6.43
N SER A 46 11.84 3.90 7.24
CA SER A 46 12.92 4.78 6.79
C SER A 46 14.20 4.03 6.41
N HIS A 47 14.31 2.74 6.74
CA HIS A 47 15.53 1.97 6.54
C HIS A 47 15.84 1.78 5.05
N SER A 48 17.06 2.06 4.61
CA SER A 48 17.45 2.09 3.18
C SER A 48 17.26 0.76 2.44
N LYS A 49 17.33 -0.37 3.17
CA LYS A 49 17.07 -1.72 2.64
C LYS A 49 15.59 -2.10 2.57
N VAL A 50 14.70 -1.31 3.16
CA VAL A 50 13.26 -1.54 3.10
C VAL A 50 12.70 -0.81 1.89
N LYS A 51 11.88 -1.50 1.10
CA LYS A 51 11.12 -0.92 -0.01
C LYS A 51 9.64 -1.02 0.32
N ILE A 52 8.95 0.10 0.15
CA ILE A 52 7.52 0.22 0.45
C ILE A 52 6.80 0.29 -0.88
N VAL A 53 6.02 -0.73 -1.18
CA VAL A 53 5.41 -0.91 -2.49
C VAL A 53 3.90 -0.73 -2.41
N GLY A 54 3.32 -0.13 -3.44
CA GLY A 54 1.88 0.05 -3.53
C GLY A 54 1.50 1.02 -4.64
N VAL A 55 0.20 1.12 -4.91
CA VAL A 55 -0.32 2.14 -5.85
C VAL A 55 -0.49 3.45 -5.10
N ASN A 56 0.08 4.54 -5.62
CA ASN A 56 0.00 5.87 -5.01
C ASN A 56 0.60 5.96 -3.59
N ILE A 57 1.54 5.07 -3.27
CA ILE A 57 2.06 4.84 -1.91
C ILE A 57 2.73 6.08 -1.28
N LYS A 58 3.26 7.00 -2.10
CA LYS A 58 3.84 8.26 -1.58
C LYS A 58 2.78 9.14 -0.91
N ASN A 59 1.57 9.21 -1.48
CA ASN A 59 0.47 9.98 -0.90
C ASN A 59 0.01 9.39 0.44
N ASP A 60 0.04 8.07 0.54
CA ASP A 60 -0.17 7.33 1.77
C ASP A 60 0.86 7.74 2.85
N ILE A 61 2.15 7.79 2.52
CA ILE A 61 3.21 8.23 3.45
C ILE A 61 3.07 9.72 3.83
N HIS A 62 2.74 10.60 2.89
CA HIS A 62 2.50 12.01 3.20
C HIS A 62 1.30 12.19 4.14
N LYS A 63 0.24 11.40 3.95
CA LYS A 63 -0.89 11.37 4.88
C LYS A 63 -0.46 10.88 6.26
N LEU A 64 0.33 9.81 6.35
CA LEU A 64 0.85 9.32 7.63
C LEU A 64 1.63 10.40 8.38
N SER A 65 2.45 11.18 7.67
CA SER A 65 3.22 12.30 8.25
C SER A 65 2.35 13.46 8.73
N ARG A 66 1.27 13.78 7.99
CA ARG A 66 0.28 14.77 8.42
C ARG A 66 -0.49 14.32 9.66
N ASP A 67 -0.84 13.04 9.71
CA ASP A 67 -1.72 12.48 10.73
C ASP A 67 -0.98 12.14 12.04
N PHE A 68 0.35 11.97 12.00
CA PHE A 68 1.18 11.66 13.16
C PHE A 68 2.43 12.55 13.24
N PRO A 69 2.54 13.40 14.27
CA PRO A 69 3.68 14.30 14.42
C PRO A 69 4.99 13.53 14.65
N GLY A 70 6.09 14.07 14.13
CA GLY A 70 7.44 13.48 14.25
C GLY A 70 7.81 12.51 13.13
N ILE A 71 6.90 12.20 12.21
CA ILE A 71 7.23 11.47 10.98
C ILE A 71 7.73 12.46 9.92
N ASP A 72 9.02 12.41 9.61
CA ASP A 72 9.55 13.05 8.39
C ASP A 72 9.29 12.15 7.18
N SER A 73 8.28 12.53 6.38
CA SER A 73 7.92 11.78 5.17
C SER A 73 9.05 11.70 4.14
N LEU A 74 9.96 12.69 4.09
CA LEU A 74 11.05 12.73 3.10
C LEU A 74 12.03 11.57 3.28
N ARG A 75 12.25 11.12 4.52
CA ARG A 75 13.07 9.93 4.82
C ARG A 75 12.44 8.63 4.34
N ILE A 76 11.11 8.58 4.22
CA ILE A 76 10.37 7.36 3.85
C ILE A 76 10.08 7.32 2.35
N VAL A 77 9.74 8.45 1.70
CA VAL A 77 9.34 8.46 0.29
C VAL A 77 10.42 7.99 -0.69
N ASN A 78 11.69 8.04 -0.30
CA ASN A 78 12.80 7.48 -1.08
C ASN A 78 12.79 5.95 -1.10
N ASN A 79 12.12 5.31 -0.14
CA ASN A 79 11.91 3.87 -0.10
C ASN A 79 10.63 3.45 -0.85
N CYS A 80 9.78 4.39 -1.25
CA CYS A 80 8.53 4.12 -1.93
C CYS A 80 8.73 3.76 -3.40
N ILE A 81 8.13 2.64 -3.82
CA ILE A 81 8.03 2.21 -5.21
C ILE A 81 6.55 2.22 -5.59
N ASP A 82 6.19 3.14 -6.48
CA ASP A 82 4.83 3.19 -7.03
C ASP A 82 4.69 2.15 -8.15
N LEU A 83 3.66 1.32 -8.04
CA LEU A 83 3.41 0.23 -9.00
C LEU A 83 2.86 0.72 -10.34
N ARG A 84 2.26 1.91 -10.40
CA ARG A 84 1.74 2.45 -11.68
C ARG A 84 2.86 2.75 -12.68
N PRO A 85 3.93 3.50 -12.32
CA PRO A 85 5.09 3.64 -13.19
C PRO A 85 5.74 2.31 -13.59
N MET A 86 5.89 1.36 -12.66
CA MET A 86 6.44 0.03 -13.00
C MET A 86 5.57 -0.71 -14.02
N ALA A 87 4.25 -0.71 -13.84
CA ALA A 87 3.32 -1.32 -14.78
C ALA A 87 3.36 -0.63 -16.15
N ARG A 88 3.47 0.70 -16.18
CA ARG A 88 3.59 1.48 -17.43
C ARG A 88 4.86 1.13 -18.20
N SER A 89 5.97 0.85 -17.51
CA SER A 89 7.21 0.42 -18.14
C SER A 89 7.11 -0.97 -18.76
N ALA A 90 6.26 -1.84 -18.24
CA ALA A 90 5.94 -3.13 -18.86
C ALA A 90 4.95 -2.97 -20.02
N GLU A 91 3.92 -2.12 -19.85
CA GLU A 91 2.90 -1.87 -20.87
C GLU A 91 2.36 -0.43 -20.79
N GLN A 92 2.67 0.38 -21.81
CA GLN A 92 2.45 1.84 -21.77
C GLN A 92 0.97 2.25 -21.62
N ALA A 93 0.04 1.40 -22.05
CA ALA A 93 -1.41 1.65 -22.02
C ALA A 93 -2.01 1.66 -20.59
N LEU A 94 -1.29 1.16 -19.58
CA LEU A 94 -1.86 0.90 -18.24
C LEU A 94 -1.77 2.07 -17.25
N SER A 95 -1.35 3.26 -17.72
CA SER A 95 -1.04 4.42 -16.86
C SER A 95 -2.18 4.91 -15.94
N SER A 96 -3.44 4.65 -16.30
CA SER A 96 -4.63 5.08 -15.55
C SER A 96 -5.21 3.99 -14.64
N TYR A 97 -4.58 2.81 -14.60
CA TYR A 97 -5.20 1.66 -13.96
C TYR A 97 -5.22 1.82 -12.42
N SER A 98 -6.34 1.38 -11.84
CA SER A 98 -6.45 1.16 -10.40
C SER A 98 -5.64 -0.08 -10.01
N MET A 99 -5.36 -0.22 -8.72
CA MET A 99 -4.73 -1.44 -8.20
C MET A 99 -5.50 -2.71 -8.62
N GLU A 100 -6.83 -2.66 -8.57
CA GLU A 100 -7.71 -3.76 -9.00
C GLU A 100 -7.51 -4.11 -10.47
N LYS A 101 -7.47 -3.11 -11.36
CA LYS A 101 -7.23 -3.34 -12.78
C LYS A 101 -5.84 -3.89 -13.06
N LEU A 102 -4.81 -3.38 -12.37
CA LEU A 102 -3.44 -3.88 -12.50
C LEU A 102 -3.32 -5.34 -12.05
N VAL A 103 -3.89 -5.68 -10.91
CA VAL A 103 -3.87 -7.05 -10.38
C VAL A 103 -4.65 -8.01 -11.27
N ASN A 104 -5.79 -7.57 -11.81
CA ASN A 104 -6.54 -8.38 -12.76
C ASN A 104 -5.73 -8.63 -14.05
N HIS A 105 -5.14 -7.58 -14.61
CA HIS A 105 -4.37 -7.65 -15.85
C HIS A 105 -3.12 -8.53 -15.74
N PHE A 106 -2.27 -8.29 -14.72
CA PHE A 106 -0.99 -8.97 -14.61
C PHE A 106 -1.06 -10.33 -13.91
N LEU A 107 -2.01 -10.52 -12.99
CA LEU A 107 -2.04 -11.71 -12.12
C LEU A 107 -3.27 -12.59 -12.37
N ASN A 108 -4.19 -12.19 -13.27
CA ASN A 108 -5.49 -12.84 -13.45
C ASN A 108 -6.28 -13.00 -12.13
N MET A 109 -6.05 -12.07 -11.20
CA MET A 109 -6.66 -12.08 -9.86
C MET A 109 -7.74 -11.01 -9.76
N GLN A 110 -8.87 -11.35 -9.15
CA GLN A 110 -9.89 -10.37 -8.79
C GLN A 110 -9.75 -10.02 -7.31
N ILE A 111 -9.61 -8.73 -7.01
CA ILE A 111 -9.64 -8.23 -5.64
C ILE A 111 -10.93 -7.45 -5.41
N ASN A 112 -11.75 -7.90 -4.47
CA ASN A 112 -12.98 -7.22 -4.15
C ASN A 112 -12.68 -5.94 -3.34
N LYS A 113 -12.73 -4.78 -4.00
CA LYS A 113 -12.60 -3.49 -3.34
C LYS A 113 -13.95 -2.92 -2.92
N SER A 114 -14.71 -3.68 -2.12
CA SER A 114 -16.01 -3.27 -1.58
C SER A 114 -15.95 -1.84 -1.05
N LYS A 115 -16.71 -0.92 -1.69
CA LYS A 115 -16.78 0.48 -1.27
C LYS A 115 -17.32 0.62 0.15
N ASN A 116 -18.20 -0.31 0.56
CA ASN A 116 -18.76 -0.35 1.91
C ASN A 116 -17.68 -0.63 2.95
N VAL A 117 -16.79 -1.60 2.68
CA VAL A 117 -15.66 -1.90 3.59
C VAL A 117 -14.64 -0.77 3.54
N ARG A 118 -14.29 -0.27 2.35
CA ARG A 118 -13.35 0.85 2.19
C ARG A 118 -13.77 2.10 2.95
N ASN A 119 -15.06 2.42 2.96
CA ASN A 119 -15.61 3.58 3.66
C ASN A 119 -16.12 3.25 5.07
N SER A 120 -15.78 2.09 5.62
CA SER A 120 -16.21 1.67 6.95
C SER A 120 -15.47 2.43 8.07
N LYS A 121 -15.90 2.20 9.32
CA LYS A 121 -15.30 2.80 10.51
C LYS A 121 -14.00 2.08 10.89
N TRP A 122 -12.91 2.42 10.18
CA TRP A 122 -11.58 1.83 10.41
C TRP A 122 -10.94 2.20 11.75
N ASP A 123 -11.48 3.20 12.43
CA ASP A 123 -11.03 3.68 13.74
C ASP A 123 -11.60 2.89 14.92
N VAL A 124 -12.59 2.03 14.68
CA VAL A 124 -13.27 1.22 15.69
C VAL A 124 -12.57 -0.11 15.89
N VAL A 125 -12.34 -0.46 17.16
CA VAL A 125 -11.73 -1.74 17.59
C VAL A 125 -12.83 -2.64 18.20
N PRO A 126 -12.86 -3.95 17.91
CA PRO A 126 -11.99 -4.67 16.98
C PRO A 126 -12.40 -4.48 15.51
N LEU A 127 -11.47 -4.74 14.59
CA LEU A 127 -11.77 -4.81 13.16
C LEU A 127 -12.74 -5.97 12.87
N SER A 128 -13.67 -5.75 11.92
CA SER A 128 -14.50 -6.83 11.40
C SER A 128 -13.68 -7.80 10.55
N LYS A 129 -14.20 -9.01 10.35
CA LYS A 129 -13.59 -10.01 9.45
C LYS A 129 -13.39 -9.44 8.03
N GLU A 130 -14.38 -8.71 7.52
CA GLU A 130 -14.33 -8.08 6.20
C GLU A 130 -13.24 -7.00 6.12
N GLN A 131 -13.07 -6.20 7.16
CA GLN A 131 -12.00 -5.19 7.25
C GLN A 131 -10.61 -5.85 7.26
N ILE A 132 -10.45 -6.93 8.03
CA ILE A 132 -9.20 -7.71 8.10
C ILE A 132 -8.86 -8.28 6.73
N GLU A 133 -9.81 -8.97 6.09
CA GLU A 133 -9.63 -9.58 4.77
C GLU A 133 -9.32 -8.53 3.70
N TYR A 134 -10.02 -7.39 3.72
CA TYR A 134 -9.78 -6.27 2.81
C TYR A 134 -8.36 -5.72 2.94
N ALA A 135 -7.96 -5.34 4.16
CA ALA A 135 -6.66 -4.73 4.40
C ALA A 135 -5.51 -5.71 4.12
N ALA A 136 -5.68 -6.98 4.48
CA ALA A 136 -4.69 -8.02 4.19
C ALA A 136 -4.56 -8.27 2.68
N THR A 137 -5.68 -8.33 1.97
CA THR A 137 -5.70 -8.51 0.50
C THR A 137 -5.02 -7.35 -0.21
N ASP A 138 -5.24 -6.10 0.22
CA ASP A 138 -4.62 -4.93 -0.41
C ASP A 138 -3.09 -4.93 -0.27
N ALA A 139 -2.56 -5.29 0.91
CA ALA A 139 -1.13 -5.44 1.13
C ALA A 139 -0.54 -6.62 0.35
N TYR A 140 -1.20 -7.78 0.38
CA TYR A 140 -0.79 -8.98 -0.36
C TYR A 140 -0.72 -8.72 -1.87
N ALA A 141 -1.79 -8.13 -2.42
CA ALA A 141 -1.87 -7.84 -3.84
C ALA A 141 -0.79 -6.84 -4.28
N SER A 142 -0.48 -5.85 -3.43
CA SER A 142 0.60 -4.88 -3.69
C SER A 142 1.96 -5.57 -3.77
N LEU A 143 2.26 -6.47 -2.83
CA LEU A 143 3.51 -7.22 -2.85
C LEU A 143 3.59 -8.17 -4.05
N LYS A 144 2.53 -8.93 -4.32
CA LYS A 144 2.51 -9.91 -5.42
C LYS A 144 2.67 -9.23 -6.78
N LEU A 145 1.99 -8.11 -6.99
CA LEU A 145 2.10 -7.33 -8.21
C LEU A 145 3.51 -6.75 -8.36
N TYR A 146 4.11 -6.24 -7.27
CA TYR A 146 5.50 -5.77 -7.29
C TYR A 146 6.47 -6.85 -7.74
N LEU A 147 6.40 -8.05 -7.15
CA LEU A 147 7.28 -9.16 -7.48
C LEU A 147 7.15 -9.54 -8.95
N HIS A 148 5.92 -9.71 -9.45
CA HIS A 148 5.67 -10.04 -10.84
C HIS A 148 6.21 -8.98 -11.82
N LEU A 149 5.91 -7.70 -11.57
CA LEU A 149 6.41 -6.60 -12.41
C LEU A 149 7.94 -6.47 -12.36
N LYS A 150 8.57 -6.82 -11.23
CA LYS A 150 10.02 -6.82 -11.10
C LYS A 150 10.64 -7.93 -11.94
N ASP A 151 10.06 -9.12 -11.94
CA ASP A 151 10.53 -10.25 -12.74
C ASP A 151 10.45 -9.92 -14.24
N LEU A 152 9.33 -9.35 -14.71
CA LEU A 152 9.20 -8.87 -16.09
C LEU A 152 10.28 -7.85 -16.50
N GLN A 153 10.73 -6.99 -15.59
CA GLN A 153 11.78 -6.01 -15.88
C GLN A 153 13.19 -6.61 -15.94
N VAL A 154 13.40 -7.79 -15.32
CA VAL A 154 14.66 -8.53 -15.45
C VAL A 154 14.71 -9.19 -16.82
N ASP A 155 13.65 -9.89 -17.21
CA ASP A 155 13.57 -10.59 -18.50
C ASP A 155 13.82 -9.63 -19.67
N VAL A 156 13.19 -8.45 -19.65
CA VAL A 156 13.38 -7.41 -20.68
C VAL A 156 14.83 -6.93 -20.76
N LYS A 157 15.55 -6.83 -19.64
CA LYS A 157 16.96 -6.39 -19.66
C LYS A 157 17.88 -7.47 -20.22
N ASP A 158 17.59 -8.74 -19.95
CA ASP A 158 18.38 -9.86 -20.46
C ASP A 158 18.16 -10.05 -21.98
N GLU A 159 16.98 -9.70 -22.52
CA GLU A 159 16.72 -9.67 -23.97
C GLU A 159 17.49 -8.56 -24.71
N PHE A 160 17.82 -7.44 -24.07
CA PHE A 160 18.57 -6.33 -24.70
C PHE A 160 20.09 -6.44 -24.56
N ILE A 161 20.59 -7.43 -23.82
CA ILE A 161 22.04 -7.65 -23.59
C ILE A 161 22.57 -8.85 -24.42
N ASN A 162 21.69 -9.65 -25.02
CA ASN A 162 22.03 -10.72 -25.97
C ASN A 162 21.83 -10.31 -27.43
#